data_AF-Q0AEM3-F1
#
_entry.id   AF-Q0AEM3-F1
#
_cell.length_a   1.000
_cell.length_b   1.000
_cell.length_c   1.000
_cell.angle_alpha   90.00
_cell.angle_beta   90.00
_cell.angle_gamma   90.00
#
_symmetry.space_group_name_H-M   'P 1'
#
loop_
_entity.id
_entity.type
_entity.pdbx_description
1 polymer ?
#
loop_
_entity_poly.entity_id
_entity_poly.type
_entity_poly.pdbx_seq_one_letter_code
_entity_poly.pdbx_strand_id
1 'polypeptide(L)' 'MMQNWLIQTLQQRDYHVVISQMSRRKNPLAIDSEIYKWRHLIKNFFGKRKEFKRIAFRSDKTGCSFSSAIYLVSAVINSR' A
#
# COMPACT_ATOMS: atom_id res chain seq x y z
N MET A 1 12.15 5.16 1.01
CA MET A 1 13.26 4.40 1.64
C MET A 1 12.85 4.15 3.10
N MET A 2 12.84 2.90 3.57
CA MET A 2 12.28 2.60 4.89
C MET A 2 13.34 2.88 5.98
N GLN A 3 13.10 3.87 6.83
CA GLN A 3 13.99 4.14 7.95
C GLN A 3 13.89 3.06 9.04
N ASN A 4 14.98 2.85 9.78
CA ASN A 4 15.06 1.88 10.87
C ASN A 4 14.01 2.12 11.96
N TRP A 5 13.65 3.38 12.24
CA TRP A 5 12.65 3.71 13.27
C TRP A 5 11.28 3.09 12.97
N LEU A 6 10.86 3.09 11.70
CA LEU A 6 9.57 2.54 11.30
C LEU A 6 9.52 1.02 11.48
N ILE A 7 10.63 0.34 11.20
CA ILE A 7 10.75 -1.10 11.39
C ILE A 7 10.67 -1.44 12.87
N GLN A 8 11.37 -0.69 13.72
CA GLN A 8 11.29 -0.85 15.17
C GLN A 8 9.87 -0.62 15.69
N THR A 9 9.17 0.42 15.24
CA THR A 9 7.77 0.66 15.62
C THR A 9 6.84 -0.48 15.17
N LEU A 10 7.05 -1.05 13.99
CA LEU A 10 6.24 -2.16 13.50
C LEU A 10 6.52 -3.45 14.28
N GLN A 11 7.79 -3.72 14.59
CA GLN A 11 8.20 -4.87 15.41
C GLN A 11 7.67 -4.76 16.84
N GLN A 12 7.65 -3.56 17.44
CA GLN A 12 7.04 -3.31 18.75
C GLN A 12 5.53 -3.57 18.79
N ARG A 13 4.88 -3.55 17.64
CA ARG A 13 3.44 -3.82 17.50
C ARG A 13 3.17 -5.22 16.96
N ASP A 14 4.16 -6.12 17.00
CA ASP A 14 4.11 -7.50 16.51
C ASP A 14 3.71 -7.63 15.03
N TYR A 15 4.00 -6.62 14.21
CA TYR A 15 3.77 -6.69 12.77
C TYR A 15 4.96 -7.32 12.03
N HIS A 16 4.63 -8.24 11.12
CA HIS A 16 5.63 -8.83 10.23
C HIS A 16 5.99 -7.86 9.09
N VAL A 17 7.26 -7.44 9.03
CA VAL A 17 7.73 -6.44 8.05
C VAL A 17 8.18 -7.11 6.76
N VAL A 18 7.27 -7.20 5.80
CA VAL A 18 7.51 -7.84 4.49
C VAL A 18 7.49 -6.80 3.37
N ILE A 19 8.48 -5.91 3.35
CA ILE A 19 8.58 -4.79 2.40
C ILE A 19 9.97 -4.77 1.77
N SER A 20 10.05 -4.39 0.49
CA SER A 20 11.32 -4.23 -0.21
C SER A 20 12.30 -3.37 0.58
N GLN A 21 13.53 -3.84 0.67
CA GLN A 21 14.64 -3.06 1.20
C GLN A 21 15.56 -2.60 0.08
N MET A 22 16.39 -1.59 0.37
CA MET A 22 17.42 -1.14 -0.55
C MET A 22 18.54 -2.19 -0.59
N SER A 23 19.02 -2.54 -1.78
CA SER A 23 20.05 -3.60 -1.93
C SER A 23 21.34 -3.29 -1.19
N ARG A 24 21.69 -2.00 -1.03
CA ARG A 24 22.91 -1.53 -0.33
C ARG A 24 22.74 -1.37 1.19
N ARG A 25 21.70 -1.96 1.78
CA ARG A 25 21.47 -1.84 3.23
C ARG A 25 22.56 -2.62 3.97
N LYS A 26 23.21 -1.98 4.97
CA LYS A 26 24.28 -2.61 5.78
C LYS A 26 23.83 -3.92 6.44
N ASN A 27 22.63 -3.92 7.03
CA ASN A 27 22.02 -5.10 7.65
C ASN A 27 20.71 -5.42 6.91
N PRO A 28 20.71 -6.37 5.95
CA PRO A 28 19.50 -6.76 5.26
C PRO A 28 18.55 -7.51 6.21
N LEU A 29 17.26 -7.20 6.12
CA LEU A 29 16.19 -7.93 6.79
C LEU A 29 15.98 -9.28 6.09
N ALA A 30 15.76 -10.33 6.86
CA ALA A 30 15.22 -11.58 6.33
C ALA A 30 13.74 -11.34 6.00
N ILE A 31 13.41 -11.39 4.71
CA ILE A 31 12.05 -11.20 4.21
C ILE A 31 11.61 -12.52 3.61
N ASP A 32 10.46 -13.03 4.03
CA ASP A 32 9.84 -14.19 3.41
C ASP A 32 9.46 -13.86 1.95
N SER A 33 10.07 -14.59 1.02
CA SER A 33 9.85 -14.37 -0.41
C SER A 33 8.44 -14.73 -0.87
N GLU A 34 7.80 -15.71 -0.22
CA GLU A 34 6.44 -16.17 -0.49
C GLU A 34 5.45 -15.07 -0.11
N ILE A 35 5.54 -14.56 1.12
CA ILE A 35 4.69 -13.46 1.58
C ILE A 35 4.95 -12.19 0.76
N TYR A 36 6.22 -11.94 0.39
CA TYR A 36 6.56 -10.78 -0.42
C TYR A 36 5.99 -10.85 -1.85
N LYS A 37 5.69 -12.04 -2.39
CA LYS A 37 4.96 -12.16 -3.67
C LYS A 37 3.58 -11.53 -3.55
N TRP A 38 2.88 -11.69 -2.43
CA TRP A 38 1.49 -11.23 -2.24
C TRP A 38 1.32 -9.70 -2.34
N ARG A 39 2.41 -8.92 -2.29
CA ARG A 39 2.37 -7.46 -2.53
C ARG A 39 1.69 -7.08 -3.85
N HIS A 40 1.71 -7.96 -4.85
CA HIS A 40 1.08 -7.71 -6.15
C HIS A 40 -0.45 -7.59 -6.02
N LEU A 41 -1.09 -8.27 -5.05
CA LEU A 41 -2.52 -8.18 -4.81
C LEU A 41 -2.91 -6.74 -4.43
N ILE A 42 -2.17 -6.17 -3.47
CA ILE A 42 -2.34 -4.79 -3.03
C ILE A 42 -2.02 -3.82 -4.16
N LYS A 43 -0.92 -4.06 -4.90
CA LYS A 43 -0.55 -3.23 -6.07
C LYS A 43 -1.65 -3.23 -7.13
N ASN A 44 -2.23 -4.38 -7.44
CA ASN A 44 -3.29 -4.53 -8.44
C ASN A 44 -4.56 -3.79 -8.00
N PHE A 45 -4.92 -3.88 -6.71
CA PHE A 45 -6.05 -3.15 -6.15
C PHE A 45 -5.88 -1.63 -6.31
N PHE A 46 -4.72 -1.09 -5.94
CA PHE A 46 -4.44 0.34 -6.14
C PHE A 46 -4.29 0.74 -7.61
N GLY A 47 -3.80 -0.16 -8.45
CA GLY A 47 -3.77 0.02 -9.91
C GLY A 47 -5.17 0.25 -10.47
N LYS A 48 -6.10 -0.66 -10.18
CA LYS A 48 -7.51 -0.54 -10.58
C LYS A 48 -8.15 0.75 -10.06
N ARG A 49 -7.88 1.14 -8.81
CA ARG A 49 -8.39 2.41 -8.26
C ARG A 49 -7.89 3.64 -9.00
N LYS A 50 -6.68 3.60 -9.55
CA LYS A 50 -6.09 4.70 -10.33
C LYS A 50 -6.61 4.79 -11.75
N GLU A 51 -7.37 3.81 -12.25
CA GLU A 51 -8.09 3.94 -13.53
C GLU A 51 -9.19 5.00 -13.44
N PHE A 52 -9.71 5.26 -12.23
CA PHE A 52 -10.73 6.27 -11.99
C PHE A 52 -10.09 7.66 -11.97
N LYS A 53 -10.35 8.45 -13.03
CA LYS A 53 -9.80 9.81 -13.24
C LYS A 53 -9.91 10.70 -12.00
N ARG A 54 -11.04 10.65 -11.28
CA ARG A 54 -11.27 11.43 -10.05
C ARG A 54 -10.26 11.12 -8.95
N ILE A 55 -9.93 9.84 -8.77
CA ILE A 55 -8.95 9.38 -7.78
C ILE A 55 -7.52 9.67 -8.26
N ALA A 56 -7.22 9.40 -9.54
CA ALA A 56 -5.88 9.58 -10.10
C ALA A 56 -5.42 11.04 -10.11
N PHE A 57 -6.31 11.95 -10.56
CA PHE A 57 -6.01 13.38 -10.61
C PHE A 57 -6.31 14.11 -9.31
N ARG A 58 -6.94 13.43 -8.34
CA ARG A 58 -7.42 14.05 -7.10
C ARG A 58 -8.26 15.30 -7.40
N SER A 59 -9.20 15.17 -8.33
CA SER A 59 -9.96 16.31 -8.87
C SER A 59 -11.12 16.75 -7.97
N ASP A 60 -11.38 16.04 -6.87
CA ASP A 60 -12.45 16.38 -5.93
C ASP A 60 -12.09 17.60 -5.10
N LYS A 61 -13.01 18.57 -5.03
CA LYS A 61 -12.81 19.86 -4.35
C LYS A 61 -12.71 19.74 -2.82
N THR A 62 -13.35 18.74 -2.23
CA THR A 62 -13.35 18.51 -0.78
C THR A 62 -12.77 17.15 -0.41
N GLY A 63 -12.18 17.06 0.78
CA GLY A 63 -11.69 15.79 1.33
C GLY A 63 -12.81 14.75 1.50
N CYS A 64 -14.01 15.19 1.86
CA CYS A 64 -15.18 14.33 1.98
C CYS A 64 -15.56 13.70 0.64
N SER A 65 -15.66 14.51 -0.42
CA SER A 65 -15.98 14.02 -1.77
C SER A 65 -14.93 13.03 -2.28
N PHE A 66 -13.64 13.32 -2.04
CA PHE A 66 -12.55 12.42 -2.39
C PHE A 66 -12.63 11.08 -1.63
N SER A 67 -12.91 11.14 -0.32
CA SER A 67 -13.06 9.94 0.52
C SER A 67 -14.25 9.10 0.06
N SER A 68 -15.40 9.71 -0.23
CA SER A 68 -16.57 9.01 -0.78
C SER A 68 -16.26 8.35 -2.13
N ALA A 69 -15.52 9.01 -3.02
CA ALA A 69 -15.08 8.41 -4.28
C ALA A 69 -14.18 7.20 -4.05
N ILE A 70 -13.27 7.26 -3.06
CA ILE A 70 -12.44 6.11 -2.65
C ILE A 70 -13.28 4.93 -2.22
N TYR A 71 -14.27 5.13 -1.34
CA TYR A 71 -15.12 4.06 -0.84
C TYR A 71 -15.98 3.45 -1.95
N LEU A 72 -16.62 4.30 -2.76
CA LEU A 72 -17.44 3.86 -3.88
C LEU A 72 -16.66 2.98 -4.85
N VAL A 73 -15.48 3.45 -5.29
CA VAL A 73 -14.64 2.69 -6.22
C VAL A 73 -14.15 1.38 -5.59
N SER A 74 -13.81 1.40 -4.29
CA SER A 74 -13.39 0.18 -3.58
C SER A 74 -14.51 -0.84 -3.51
N ALA A 75 -15.75 -0.41 -3.25
CA ALA A 75 -16.92 -1.28 -3.26
C ALA A 75 -17.18 -1.88 -4.64
N VAL A 76 -17.09 -1.08 -5.71
CA VAL A 76 -17.30 -1.55 -7.09
C VAL A 76 -16.22 -2.55 -7.54
N ILE A 77 -14.97 -2.36 -7.13
CA ILE A 77 -13.88 -3.31 -7.43
C ILE A 77 -14.09 -4.63 -6.68
N ASN A 78 -14.64 -4.58 -5.47
CA ASN A 78 -14.87 -5.76 -4.63
C ASN A 78 -16.20 -6.47 -4.91
N SER A 79 -17.14 -5.84 -5.62
CA SER A 79 -18.43 -6.43 -6.00
C SER A 79 -18.37 -7.24 -7.29
N ARG A 80 -17.21 -7.30 -7.95
CA ARG A 80 -16.97 -8.06 -9.18
C ARG A 80 -16.09 -9.25 -8.88
#